data_AF-J6JGC4-F1
#
_entry.id   AF-J6JGC4-F1
#
_cell.length_a   1.000
_cell.length_b   1.000
_cell.length_c   1.000
_cell.angle_alpha   90.00
_cell.angle_beta   90.00
_cell.angle_gamma   90.00
#
_symmetry.space_group_name_H-M   'P 1'
#
loop_
_entity.id
_entity.type
_entity.pdbx_description
1 polymer ?
#
loop_
_entity_poly.entity_id
_entity_poly.type
_entity_poly.pdbx_seq_one_letter_code
_entity_poly.pdbx_strand_id
1 'polypeptide(L)' 'MNFSLSIGTAVPRSVRLARVPSTVIEIHPAWRAYEYFVVGDQVVIVDPDDLHIVAIIDA' A
#
# COMPACT_ATOMS: atom_id res chain seq x y z
N MET A 1 8.49 11.89 11.58
CA MET A 1 8.89 10.48 11.38
C MET A 1 9.44 10.38 9.97
N ASN A 2 10.69 9.94 9.82
CA ASN A 2 11.30 9.69 8.51
C ASN A 2 11.16 8.20 8.22
N PHE A 3 10.45 7.84 7.16
CA PHE A 3 10.24 6.45 6.76
C PHE A 3 10.86 6.26 5.38
N SER A 4 11.71 5.25 5.24
CA SER A 4 12.31 4.88 3.96
C SER A 4 11.33 3.97 3.21
N LEU A 5 10.68 4.52 2.18
CA LEU A 5 9.82 3.77 1.28
C LEU A 5 10.69 2.86 0.41
N SER A 6 10.70 1.57 0.72
CA SER A 6 11.38 0.57 -0.08
C SER A 6 10.53 -0.69 -0.07
N ILE A 7 10.54 -1.43 -1.17
CA ILE A 7 9.84 -2.72 -1.27
C ILE A 7 10.40 -3.64 -0.18
N GLY A 8 9.51 -4.23 0.63
CA GLY A 8 9.88 -5.06 1.77
C GLY A 8 10.07 -4.32 3.12
N THR A 9 9.87 -2.99 3.19
CA THR A 9 9.85 -2.29 4.49
C THR A 9 8.51 -2.54 5.20
N ALA A 10 8.55 -2.96 6.46
CA ALA A 10 7.36 -3.12 7.30
C ALA A 10 6.71 -1.76 7.63
N VAL A 11 5.40 -1.65 7.40
CA VAL A 11 4.63 -0.42 7.64
C VAL A 11 4.36 -0.25 9.14
N PRO A 12 4.61 0.93 9.73
CA PRO A 12 4.32 1.17 11.14
C PRO A 12 2.81 1.05 11.39
N ARG A 13 2.41 0.39 12.47
CA ARG A 13 1.00 0.20 12.86
C ARG A 13 0.23 1.51 13.12
N SER A 14 0.93 2.65 13.20
CA SER A 14 0.34 3.99 13.29
C SER A 14 -0.19 4.52 11.96
N VAL A 15 0.17 3.92 10.83
CA VAL A 15 -0.34 4.29 9.51
C VAL A 15 -1.72 3.70 9.34
N ARG A 16 -2.69 4.54 8.94
CA ARG A 16 -4.04 4.08 8.65
C ARG A 16 -4.09 3.56 7.21
N LEU A 17 -4.31 2.27 7.08
CA LEU A 17 -4.51 1.60 5.81
C LEU A 17 -5.98 1.73 5.37
N ALA A 18 -6.17 1.87 4.06
CA ALA A 18 -7.49 1.87 3.43
C ALA A 18 -7.57 0.74 2.40
N ARG A 19 -8.76 0.20 2.17
CA ARG A 19 -8.97 -0.80 1.12
C ARG A 19 -8.74 -0.18 -0.26
N VAL A 20 -8.06 -0.92 -1.13
CA VAL A 20 -7.84 -0.52 -2.53
C VAL A 20 -9.18 -0.21 -3.24
N PRO A 21 -9.31 0.91 -3.97
CA PRO A 21 -10.52 1.27 -4.69
C PRO A 21 -10.92 0.22 -5.75
N SER A 22 -12.22 0.06 -5.98
CA SER A 22 -12.73 -0.91 -6.97
C SER A 22 -12.18 -0.68 -8.37
N THR A 23 -11.98 0.58 -8.78
CA THR A 23 -11.41 0.93 -10.09
C THR A 23 -10.01 0.37 -10.30
N VAL A 24 -9.20 0.31 -9.25
CA VAL A 24 -7.85 -0.27 -9.32
C VAL A 24 -7.93 -1.81 -9.32
N ILE A 25 -8.85 -2.37 -8.53
CA ILE A 25 -9.13 -3.81 -8.50
C ILE A 25 -9.61 -4.34 -9.86
N GLU A 26 -10.38 -3.56 -10.61
CA GLU A 26 -10.83 -3.92 -11.96
C GLU A 26 -9.65 -4.09 -12.92
N ILE A 27 -8.59 -3.30 -12.75
CA ILE A 27 -7.36 -3.38 -13.54
C ILE A 27 -6.44 -4.49 -13.01
N HIS A 28 -6.32 -4.61 -11.69
CA HIS A 28 -5.47 -5.59 -11.02
C HIS A 28 -6.24 -6.39 -9.95
N PRO A 29 -6.90 -7.49 -10.35
CA PRO A 29 -7.79 -8.23 -9.45
C PRO A 29 -7.08 -8.92 -8.28
N ALA A 30 -5.75 -9.04 -8.28
CA ALA A 30 -5.04 -9.62 -7.15
C ALA A 30 -5.04 -8.68 -5.92
N TRP A 31 -5.19 -7.36 -6.10
CA TRP A 31 -5.12 -6.39 -5.00
C TRP A 31 -6.40 -6.29 -4.16
N ARG A 32 -7.38 -7.16 -4.41
CA ARG A 32 -8.63 -7.26 -3.63
C ARG A 32 -8.40 -7.47 -2.13
N ALA A 33 -7.36 -8.24 -1.82
CA ALA A 33 -6.97 -8.57 -0.46
C ALA A 33 -5.96 -7.57 0.12
N TYR A 34 -5.48 -6.60 -0.66
CA TYR A 34 -4.48 -5.65 -0.23
C TYR A 34 -5.09 -4.34 0.23
N GLU A 35 -4.32 -3.63 1.04
CA GLU A 35 -4.63 -2.28 1.48
C GLU A 35 -3.64 -1.29 0.86
N TYR A 36 -3.93 0.00 0.99
CA TYR A 36 -3.02 1.04 0.53
C TYR A 36 -2.99 2.23 1.49
N PHE A 37 -1.93 3.01 1.35
CA PHE A 37 -1.85 4.36 1.90
C PHE A 37 -1.16 5.28 0.89
N VAL A 38 -1.30 6.58 1.10
CA VAL A 38 -0.67 7.60 0.26
C VAL A 38 0.40 8.32 1.07
N VAL A 39 1.58 8.50 0.50
CA VAL A 39 2.67 9.27 1.10
C VAL A 39 3.29 10.18 0.05
N GLY A 40 3.22 11.49 0.29
CA GLY A 40 3.57 12.47 -0.75
C GLY A 40 2.69 12.27 -1.98
N ASP A 41 3.33 11.96 -3.11
CA ASP A 41 2.70 11.71 -4.41
C ASP A 41 2.70 10.22 -4.79
N GLN A 42 2.94 9.34 -3.82
CA GLN A 42 3.06 7.90 -4.05
C GLN A 42 1.92 7.13 -3.39
N VAL A 43 1.36 6.19 -4.14
CA VAL A 43 0.41 5.20 -3.66
C VAL A 43 1.17 3.93 -3.32
N VAL A 44 1.07 3.50 -2.06
CA VAL A 44 1.79 2.34 -1.54
C VAL A 44 0.78 1.23 -1.27
N ILE A 45 0.95 0.09 -1.93
CA ILE A 45 0.13 -1.11 -1.71
C ILE A 45 0.82 -1.98 -0.66
N VAL A 46 0.02 -2.47 0.29
CA VAL A 46 0.45 -3.19 1.48
C VAL A 46 -0.32 -4.50 1.59
N ASP A 47 0.39 -5.58 1.89
CA ASP A 47 -0.23 -6.83 2.32
C ASP A 47 -0.67 -6.70 3.80
N PRO A 48 -1.97 -6.76 4.12
CA PRO A 48 -2.44 -6.61 5.50
C PRO A 48 -2.09 -7.79 6.41
N ASP A 49 -1.78 -8.97 5.86
CA ASP A 49 -1.47 -10.16 6.66
C ASP A 49 -0.11 -10.02 7.37
N ASP A 50 0.87 -9.36 6.73
CA ASP A 50 2.23 -9.19 7.25
C ASP A 50 2.71 -7.72 7.29
N LEU A 51 1.87 -6.76 6.89
CA LEU A 51 2.15 -5.31 6.83
C LEU A 51 3.38 -4.93 6.00
N HIS A 52 3.63 -5.65 4.91
CA HIS A 52 4.75 -5.38 4.01
C HIS A 52 4.32 -4.63 2.74
N ILE A 53 5.20 -3.74 2.28
CA ILE A 53 5.02 -3.02 1.01
C ILE A 53 5.24 -4.00 -0.15
N VAL A 54 4.19 -4.19 -0.96
CA VAL A 54 4.22 -5.07 -2.15
C VAL A 54 4.39 -4.28 -3.45
N ALA A 55 3.94 -3.02 -3.49
CA ALA A 55 4.09 -2.15 -4.65
C ALA A 55 4.10 -0.68 -4.25
N ILE A 56 4.78 0.13 -5.07
CA ILE A 56 4.77 1.59 -4.99
C ILE A 56 4.43 2.10 -6.39
N ILE A 57 3.46 3.00 -6.48
CA ILE A 57 2.98 3.60 -7.71
C ILE A 57 3.15 5.10 -7.57
N ASP A 58 3.86 5.73 -8.49
CA ASP A 58 3.93 7.19 -8.60
C ASP A 58 2.62 7.69 -9.23
N ALA A 59 2.01 8.72 -8.64
CA ALA A 59 0.77 9.33 -9.12
C ALA A 59 1.00 10.30 -10.29
#